data_AF-A0A848UML0-F1
#
_entry.id   AF-A0A848UML0-F1
#
_cell.length_a   1.000
_cell.length_b   1.000
_cell.length_c   1.000
_cell.angle_alpha   90.00
_cell.angle_beta   90.00
_cell.angle_gamma   90.00
#
_symmetry.space_group_name_H-M   'P 1'
#
loop_
_entity.id
_entity.type
_entity.pdbx_description
1 polymer ?
#
loop_
_entity_poly.entity_id
_entity_poly.type
_entity_poly.pdbx_seq_one_letter_code
_entity_poly.pdbx_strand_id
1 'polypeptide(L)' 'MKYVLYLKNDKSQEPIHSITAKSLNEALDYFMGVKKLNLEQFNNIFAIKAVHGKK' A
#
# COMPACT_ATOMS: atom_id res chain seq x y z
N MET A 1 7.04 -10.55 1.95
CA MET A 1 7.60 -9.18 2.08
C MET A 1 6.51 -8.29 2.69
N LYS A 2 6.84 -7.34 3.57
CA LYS A 2 5.81 -6.46 4.17
C LYS A 2 5.58 -5.26 3.25
N TYR A 3 4.33 -5.02 2.88
CA TYR A 3 3.92 -3.86 2.10
C TYR A 3 3.08 -2.95 2.96
N VAL A 4 3.38 -1.66 2.89
CA VAL A 4 2.75 -0.62 3.69
C VAL A 4 2.03 0.35 2.77
N LEU A 5 0.78 0.63 3.10
CA LEU A 5 -0.09 1.61 2.47
C LEU A 5 0.03 2.95 3.20
N TYR A 6 0.29 4.02 2.46
CA TYR A 6 0.31 5.39 2.97
C TYR A 6 -0.45 6.31 2.02
N LEU A 7 -0.87 7.46 2.53
CA LEU A 7 -1.48 8.51 1.72
C LEU A 7 -0.37 9.20 0.93
N LYS A 8 -0.57 9.37 -0.38
CA LYS A 8 0.43 9.96 -1.28
C LYS A 8 0.74 11.41 -0.92
N ASN A 9 -0.26 12.13 -0.39
CA ASN A 9 -0.15 13.54 0.00
C ASN A 9 0.14 13.75 1.49
N ASP A 10 0.30 12.68 2.27
CA ASP A 10 0.59 12.79 3.68
C ASP A 10 2.10 12.99 3.91
N LYS A 11 2.45 14.12 4.54
CA LYS A 11 3.86 14.49 4.80
C LYS A 11 4.51 13.60 5.85
N SER A 12 3.72 13.04 6.77
CA SER A 12 4.21 12.15 7.82
C SER A 12 4.54 10.75 7.27
N GLN A 13 4.02 10.41 6.08
CA GLN A 13 4.09 9.08 5.48
C GLN A 13 3.65 7.99 6.47
N GLU A 14 2.63 8.29 7.27
CA GLU A 14 2.20 7.34 8.29
C GLU A 14 1.56 6.10 7.65
N PRO A 15 1.91 4.89 8.14
CA PRO A 15 1.36 3.65 7.63
C PRO A 15 -0.12 3.54 8.01
N ILE A 16 -1.02 3.64 7.04
CA ILE A 16 -2.46 3.45 7.22
C ILE A 16 -2.76 1.97 7.45
N HIS A 17 -2.11 1.13 6.66
CA HIS A 17 -2.33 -0.30 6.68
C HIS A 17 -1.07 -1.02 6.22
N SER A 18 -0.87 -2.25 6.68
CA SER A 18 0.23 -3.06 6.21
C SER A 18 -0.16 -4.52 6.10
N ILE A 19 0.31 -5.18 5.04
CA ILE A 19 0.08 -6.60 4.81
C ILE A 19 1.39 -7.30 4.45
N THR A 20 1.40 -8.61 4.64
CA THR A 20 2.46 -9.47 4.11
C THR A 20 1.95 -10.12 2.84
N ALA A 21 2.61 -9.85 1.72
CA ALA A 21 2.29 -10.46 0.43
C ALA A 21 3.55 -11.07 -0.20
N LYS A 22 3.37 -11.96 -1.18
CA LYS A 22 4.50 -12.52 -1.94
C LYS A 22 4.97 -11.54 -3.01
N SER A 23 4.09 -10.67 -3.49
CA SER A 23 4.38 -9.67 -4.53
C SER A 23 3.69 -8.32 -4.28
N LEU A 24 4.15 -7.28 -4.99
CA LEU A 24 3.51 -5.97 -4.97
C LEU A 24 2.10 -6.02 -5.56
N ASN A 25 1.87 -6.83 -6.61
CA ASN A 25 0.57 -6.95 -7.25
C ASN A 25 -0.48 -7.56 -6.30
N GLU A 26 -0.13 -8.63 -5.57
CA GLU A 26 -1.01 -9.17 -4.53
C GLU A 26 -1.35 -8.12 -3.46
N ALA A 27 -0.37 -7.31 -3.07
CA ALA A 27 -0.62 -6.25 -2.10
C ALA A 27 -1.55 -5.16 -2.67
N LEU A 28 -1.34 -4.78 -3.93
CA LEU A 28 -2.14 -3.80 -4.63
C LEU A 28 -3.59 -4.26 -4.80
N ASP A 29 -3.82 -5.48 -5.28
CA ASP A 29 -5.14 -6.09 -5.38
C ASP A 29 -5.87 -6.13 -4.04
N TYR A 30 -5.16 -6.53 -2.97
CA TYR A 30 -5.72 -6.51 -1.62
C TYR A 30 -6.15 -5.12 -1.19
N PHE A 31 -5.27 -4.11 -1.33
CA PHE A 31 -5.58 -2.75 -0.90
C PHE A 31 -6.69 -2.10 -1.75
N MET A 32 -6.70 -2.34 -3.05
CA MET A 32 -7.77 -1.92 -3.95
C MET A 32 -9.11 -2.55 -3.56
N GLY A 33 -9.12 -3.85 -3.28
CA GLY A 33 -10.32 -4.58 -2.85
C GLY A 33 -10.87 -4.09 -1.51
N VAL A 34 -10.00 -3.88 -0.52
CA VAL A 34 -10.39 -3.36 0.80
C VAL A 34 -10.92 -1.93 0.72
N LYS A 35 -10.32 -1.08 -0.12
CA LYS A 35 -10.77 0.30 -0.30
C LYS A 35 -11.91 0.45 -1.32
N LYS A 36 -12.26 -0.61 -2.05
CA LYS A 36 -13.21 -0.59 -3.17
C LYS A 36 -12.86 0.48 -4.21
N LEU A 37 -11.57 0.62 -4.49
CA LEU A 37 -11.04 1.59 -5.45
C LEU A 37 -10.51 0.85 -6.68
N ASN A 38 -10.62 1.52 -7.83
CA ASN A 38 -9.91 1.09 -9.03
C ASN A 38 -8.44 1.52 -8.99
N LEU A 39 -7.63 1.00 -9.93
CA LEU A 39 -6.19 1.24 -9.96
C LEU A 39 -5.82 2.73 -10.07
N GLU A 40 -6.57 3.50 -10.86
CA GLU A 40 -6.30 4.91 -11.08
C GLU A 40 -6.60 5.74 -9.82
N GLN A 41 -7.78 5.54 -9.22
CA GLN A 41 -8.16 6.17 -7.96
C GLN A 41 -7.19 5.81 -6.84
N PHE A 42 -6.80 4.54 -6.78
CA PHE A 42 -5.83 4.06 -5.80
C PHE A 42 -4.48 4.78 -5.95
N ASN A 43 -3.93 4.86 -7.16
CA ASN A 43 -2.63 5.51 -7.43
C ASN A 43 -2.66 7.04 -7.28
N ASN A 44 -3.84 7.65 -7.35
CA ASN A 44 -4.04 9.07 -7.09
C ASN A 44 -4.05 9.41 -5.59
N ILE A 45 -4.57 8.51 -4.75
CA ILE A 45 -4.79 8.77 -3.31
C ILE A 45 -3.69 8.14 -2.46
N PHE A 46 -3.29 6.92 -2.79
CA PHE A 46 -2.41 6.08 -1.99
C PHE A 46 -1.13 5.75 -2.75
N ALA A 47 -0.14 5.32 -1.98
CA ALA A 47 1.05 4.68 -2.49
C ALA A 47 1.44 3.50 -1.60
N ILE A 48 2.15 2.54 -2.19
CA ILE A 48 2.60 1.32 -1.52
C ILE A 48 4.12 1.33 -1.47
N LYS A 49 4.69 0.91 -0.34
CA LYS A 49 6.14 0.79 -0.15
C LYS A 49 6.45 -0.57 0.42
N ALA A 50 7.38 -1.26 -0.23
CA ALA A 50 7.95 -2.48 0.30
C ALA A 50 8.86 -2.11 1.48
N VAL A 51 8.56 -2.65 2.66
CA VAL A 51 9.41 -2.53 3.84
C VAL A 51 10.09 -3.87 4.02
N HIS A 52 11.37 -3.93 3.64
CA HIS A 52 12.26 -4.97 4.11
C HIS A 52 12.55 -4.65 5.57
N GLY A 53 12.10 -5.51 6.49
CA GLY A 53 12.58 -5.44 7.86
C GLY A 53 14.09 -5.63 7.83
N LYS A 54 14.86 -4.56 8.01
CA LYS A 54 16.26 -4.68 8.40
C LYS A 54 16.25 -5.37 9.76
N LYS A 55 16.70 -6.61 9.79
CA LYS A 55 17.08 -7.31 11.00
C LYS A 55 18.60 -7.30 11.05
#